data_AF-A0A0Q4NCK3-F1
#
_entry.id   AF-A0A0Q4NCK3-F1
#
_cell.length_a   1.000
_cell.length_b   1.000
_cell.length_c   1.000
_cell.angle_alpha   90.00
_cell.angle_beta   90.00
_cell.angle_gamma   90.00
#
_symmetry.space_group_name_H-M   'P 1'
#
loop_
_entity.id
_entity.type
_entity.pdbx_description
1 polymer ?
#
loop_
_entity_poly.entity_id
_entity_poly.type
_entity_poly.pdbx_seq_one_letter_code
_entity_poly.pdbx_strand_id
1 'polypeptide(L)'
;MTAPQQSAGERAFATFLQLENQARAAASSEALAYSIVNDGLGLFEFRHVALLIGGRVRAVTGVSVPDPHAPFIAFIERAALQLQQGDHHAAAGVVSAEWLDAASRDDWQALSAAEALWLPLKGRDGGVFGGVWLARDRPWQPAECLLGEQLAGAWSHAWLALEPRKIWQPQRLRRKAIVAVVLAALALLFPVRQTVLAPAEVVPLGGRVVTAPLDGVIAEFMVKPNQPVKKDQLLVRFDNTVQKAQADVAARALGVAEAELHTGSQRAFQDAESKSRLDLLAATVAQKRAELAYAQDLLQRSEVRAERDGIAVFADADRMTGKPLRTGERLMELADPAQSELKIELDVGDAIEFPAQAAVALFPDSDPLTRYDARLERVAYEAAQTPGGGLAYRLDARFTDRAPRIGLRGTARVSGEKVALGVYLFRRPLAALRKTLGV
;
A
#
# COMPACT_ATOMS: atom_id res chain seq x y z
N MET A 1 -28.51 -62.51 -65.78
CA MET A 1 -28.10 -61.69 -64.62
C MET A 1 -28.64 -60.29 -64.85
N THR A 2 -29.85 -60.03 -64.37
CA THR A 2 -30.53 -58.73 -64.54
C THR A 2 -30.11 -57.87 -63.36
N ALA A 3 -29.39 -56.76 -63.62
CA ALA A 3 -29.06 -55.79 -62.59
C ALA A 3 -30.37 -55.26 -61.95
N PRO A 4 -30.46 -55.12 -60.63
CA PRO A 4 -31.65 -54.56 -60.00
C PRO A 4 -31.81 -53.10 -60.47
N GLN A 5 -32.93 -52.81 -61.12
CA GLN A 5 -33.33 -51.44 -61.43
C GLN A 5 -33.57 -50.73 -60.08
N GLN A 6 -32.62 -49.89 -59.67
CA GLN A 6 -32.79 -49.03 -58.49
C GLN A 6 -34.06 -48.19 -58.66
N SER A 7 -34.94 -48.24 -57.65
CA SER A 7 -36.19 -47.49 -57.68
C SER A 7 -35.89 -45.98 -57.75
N ALA A 8 -36.76 -45.20 -58.39
CA ALA A 8 -36.56 -43.75 -58.51
C ALA A 8 -36.42 -43.06 -57.14
N GLY A 9 -37.10 -43.59 -56.11
CA GLY A 9 -36.99 -43.12 -54.72
C GLY A 9 -35.61 -43.37 -54.09
N GLU A 10 -34.99 -44.52 -54.33
CA GLU A 10 -33.62 -44.80 -53.85
C GLU A 10 -32.59 -43.82 -54.43
N ARG A 11 -32.72 -43.47 -55.72
CA ARG A 11 -31.83 -42.50 -56.37
C ARG A 11 -32.02 -41.09 -55.83
N ALA A 12 -33.26 -40.65 -55.62
CA ALA A 12 -33.55 -39.35 -55.01
C ALA A 12 -33.01 -39.26 -53.58
N PHE A 13 -33.19 -40.31 -52.77
CA PHE A 13 -32.66 -40.37 -51.40
C PHE A 13 -31.13 -40.39 -51.34
N ALA A 14 -30.48 -41.16 -52.22
CA ALA A 14 -29.02 -41.15 -52.34
C ALA A 14 -28.47 -39.76 -52.72
N THR A 15 -29.15 -39.08 -53.65
CA THR A 15 -28.79 -37.70 -54.07
C THR A 15 -28.97 -36.72 -52.91
N PHE A 16 -30.05 -36.83 -52.14
CA PHE A 16 -30.29 -36.03 -50.94
C PHE A 16 -29.14 -36.18 -49.92
N LEU A 17 -28.76 -37.42 -49.58
CA LEU A 17 -27.66 -37.69 -48.65
C LEU A 17 -26.31 -37.17 -49.16
N GLN A 18 -26.08 -37.23 -50.47
CA GLN A 18 -24.90 -36.67 -51.10
C GLN A 18 -24.84 -35.15 -50.92
N LEU A 19 -25.95 -34.43 -51.15
CA LEU A 19 -26.02 -32.98 -50.97
C LEU A 19 -25.77 -32.57 -49.52
N GLU A 20 -26.31 -33.30 -48.55
CA GLU A 20 -26.03 -33.04 -47.13
C GLU A 20 -24.56 -33.25 -46.76
N ASN A 21 -23.94 -34.31 -47.28
CA ASN A 21 -22.52 -34.59 -47.06
C ASN A 21 -21.64 -33.51 -47.70
N GLN A 22 -21.97 -33.06 -48.92
CA GLN A 22 -21.26 -31.98 -49.60
C GLN A 22 -21.36 -30.67 -48.82
N ALA A 23 -22.56 -30.32 -48.33
CA ALA A 23 -22.76 -29.14 -47.50
C ALA A 23 -21.90 -29.17 -46.23
N ARG A 24 -21.83 -30.31 -45.54
CA ARG A 24 -20.99 -30.49 -44.34
C ARG A 24 -19.49 -30.51 -44.63
N ALA A 25 -19.09 -30.94 -45.83
CA ALA A 25 -17.69 -31.01 -46.25
C ALA A 25 -17.15 -29.70 -46.85
N ALA A 26 -18.00 -28.69 -47.08
CA ALA A 26 -17.59 -27.42 -47.66
C ALA A 26 -16.54 -26.72 -46.79
N ALA A 27 -15.47 -26.21 -47.42
CA ALA A 27 -14.33 -25.59 -46.73
C ALA A 27 -14.51 -24.09 -46.45
N SER A 28 -15.45 -23.42 -47.15
CA SER A 28 -15.73 -21.99 -47.00
C SER A 28 -17.21 -21.69 -47.31
N SER A 29 -17.70 -20.55 -46.85
CA SER A 29 -19.06 -20.08 -47.15
C SER A 29 -19.30 -19.88 -48.65
N GLU A 30 -18.27 -19.49 -49.41
CA GLU A 30 -18.33 -19.37 -50.88
C GLU A 30 -18.50 -20.73 -51.56
N ALA A 31 -17.73 -21.74 -51.14
CA ALA A 31 -17.84 -23.10 -51.66
C ALA A 31 -19.22 -23.72 -51.34
N LEU A 32 -19.73 -23.48 -50.13
CA LEU A 32 -21.07 -23.88 -49.74
C LEU A 32 -22.14 -23.16 -50.57
N ALA A 33 -22.02 -21.84 -50.77
CA ALA A 33 -22.94 -21.06 -51.58
C ALA A 33 -23.03 -21.59 -53.02
N TYR A 34 -21.88 -21.91 -53.63
CA TYR A 34 -21.82 -22.50 -54.95
C TYR A 34 -22.51 -23.87 -55.01
N SER A 35 -22.28 -24.72 -54.01
CA SER A 35 -22.90 -26.05 -53.95
C SER A 35 -24.43 -25.97 -53.82
N ILE A 36 -24.94 -25.09 -52.96
CA ILE A 36 -26.39 -24.89 -52.74
C ILE A 36 -27.10 -24.54 -54.05
N VAL A 37 -26.54 -23.64 -54.86
CA VAL A 37 -27.23 -23.12 -56.05
C VAL A 37 -27.02 -23.95 -57.32
N ASN A 38 -26.06 -24.88 -57.34
CA ASN A 38 -25.74 -25.65 -58.56
C ASN A 38 -25.95 -27.16 -58.40
N ASP A 39 -25.65 -27.75 -57.23
CA ASP A 39 -25.60 -29.21 -57.10
C ASP A 39 -27.00 -29.83 -56.90
N GLY A 40 -27.99 -29.05 -56.47
CA GLY A 40 -29.37 -29.52 -56.24
C GLY A 40 -30.19 -29.82 -57.50
N LEU A 41 -29.64 -29.59 -58.70
CA LEU A 41 -30.36 -29.72 -59.97
C LEU A 41 -30.92 -31.14 -60.18
N GLY A 42 -30.17 -32.17 -59.80
CA GLY A 42 -30.57 -33.58 -59.95
C GLY A 42 -31.69 -34.03 -59.00
N LEU A 43 -32.00 -33.25 -57.95
CA LEU A 43 -33.05 -33.58 -56.98
C LEU A 43 -34.34 -32.81 -57.21
N PHE A 44 -34.26 -31.53 -57.57
CA PHE A 44 -35.43 -30.65 -57.67
C PHE A 44 -35.77 -30.20 -59.11
N GLU A 45 -34.89 -30.50 -60.07
CA GLU A 45 -35.05 -30.16 -61.49
C GLU A 45 -35.43 -28.68 -61.70
N PHE A 46 -34.74 -27.79 -60.97
CA PHE A 46 -34.97 -26.35 -61.00
C PHE A 46 -34.37 -25.69 -62.25
N ARG A 47 -34.90 -24.51 -62.61
CA ARG A 47 -34.33 -23.64 -63.65
C ARG A 47 -33.23 -22.74 -63.09
N HIS A 48 -33.49 -22.15 -61.93
CA HIS A 48 -32.52 -21.32 -61.22
C HIS A 48 -32.79 -21.31 -59.72
N VAL A 49 -31.72 -21.11 -58.98
CA VAL A 49 -31.70 -20.97 -57.53
C VAL A 49 -30.97 -19.69 -57.17
N ALA A 50 -31.50 -18.97 -56.19
CA ALA A 50 -30.81 -17.85 -55.58
C ALA A 50 -30.68 -18.09 -54.06
N LEU A 51 -29.45 -17.99 -53.56
CA LEU A 51 -29.17 -18.01 -52.12
C LEU A 51 -29.14 -16.58 -51.60
N LEU A 52 -29.96 -16.30 -50.57
CA LEU A 52 -29.98 -15.03 -49.86
C LEU A 52 -29.43 -15.17 -48.44
N ILE A 53 -28.57 -14.25 -48.04
CA ILE A 53 -28.04 -14.16 -46.66
C ILE A 53 -28.10 -12.70 -46.22
N GLY A 54 -28.77 -12.42 -45.09
CA GLY A 54 -28.97 -11.05 -44.59
C GLY A 54 -29.78 -10.17 -45.57
N GLY A 55 -30.69 -10.76 -46.35
CA GLY A 55 -31.52 -10.05 -47.33
C GLY A 55 -30.82 -9.71 -48.65
N ARG A 56 -29.59 -10.19 -48.87
CA ARG A 56 -28.84 -9.98 -50.12
C ARG A 56 -28.55 -11.29 -50.81
N VAL A 57 -28.59 -11.28 -52.15
CA VAL A 57 -28.23 -12.46 -52.95
C VAL A 57 -26.72 -12.68 -52.86
N ARG A 58 -26.33 -13.89 -52.45
CA ARG A 58 -24.93 -14.32 -52.34
C ARG A 58 -24.45 -15.17 -53.48
N ALA A 59 -25.33 -16.01 -54.02
CA ALA A 59 -25.03 -16.87 -55.16
C ALA A 59 -26.31 -17.11 -55.96
N VAL A 60 -26.15 -17.31 -57.27
CA VAL A 60 -27.23 -17.66 -58.21
C VAL A 60 -26.71 -18.77 -59.13
N THR A 61 -27.58 -19.70 -59.51
CA THR A 61 -27.24 -20.77 -60.47
C THR A 61 -26.58 -20.20 -61.73
N GLY A 62 -25.50 -20.84 -62.18
CA GLY A 62 -24.86 -20.52 -63.46
C GLY A 62 -23.99 -19.24 -63.47
N VAL A 63 -23.82 -18.56 -62.33
CA VAL A 63 -22.96 -17.37 -62.23
C VAL A 63 -22.01 -17.50 -61.05
N SER A 64 -20.73 -17.20 -61.26
CA SER A 64 -19.70 -17.27 -60.21
C SER A 64 -19.77 -16.09 -59.23
N VAL A 65 -20.07 -14.89 -59.71
CA VAL A 65 -20.24 -13.67 -58.90
C VAL A 65 -21.50 -12.94 -59.38
N PRO A 66 -22.59 -12.92 -58.59
CA PRO A 66 -23.82 -12.22 -58.97
C PRO A 66 -23.60 -10.71 -59.09
N ASP A 67 -24.03 -10.09 -60.20
CA ASP A 67 -23.98 -8.64 -60.39
C ASP A 67 -25.12 -7.95 -59.60
N PRO A 68 -24.83 -7.13 -58.57
CA PRO A 68 -25.85 -6.48 -57.74
C PRO A 68 -26.85 -5.60 -58.52
N HIS A 69 -26.51 -5.17 -59.73
CA HIS A 69 -27.37 -4.35 -60.59
C HIS A 69 -28.22 -5.17 -61.57
N ALA A 70 -28.09 -6.51 -61.58
CA ALA A 70 -28.89 -7.36 -62.43
C ALA A 70 -30.38 -7.31 -62.04
N PRO A 71 -31.31 -7.13 -63.00
CA PRO A 71 -32.75 -7.07 -62.72
C PRO A 71 -33.28 -8.28 -61.93
N PHE A 72 -32.76 -9.48 -62.22
CA PHE A 72 -33.14 -10.70 -61.51
C PHE A 72 -32.74 -10.66 -60.02
N ILE A 73 -31.58 -10.10 -59.68
CA ILE A 73 -31.15 -9.98 -58.28
C ILE A 73 -32.02 -8.98 -57.54
N ALA A 74 -32.26 -7.81 -58.14
CA ALA A 74 -33.13 -6.79 -57.57
C ALA A 74 -34.56 -7.31 -57.33
N PHE A 75 -35.07 -8.14 -58.24
CA PHE A 75 -36.33 -8.87 -58.06
C PHE A 75 -36.28 -9.81 -56.85
N ILE A 76 -35.30 -10.71 -56.76
CA ILE A 76 -35.21 -11.70 -55.68
C ILE A 76 -35.03 -11.04 -54.30
N GLU A 77 -34.19 -10.02 -54.18
CA GLU A 77 -33.99 -9.30 -52.92
C GLU A 77 -35.26 -8.59 -52.44
N ARG A 78 -36.01 -7.97 -53.37
CA ARG A 78 -37.29 -7.33 -53.08
C ARG A 78 -38.38 -8.35 -52.73
N ALA A 79 -38.47 -9.45 -53.46
CA ALA A 79 -39.43 -10.51 -53.19
C ALA A 79 -39.19 -11.12 -51.79
N ALA A 80 -37.94 -11.39 -51.42
CA ALA A 80 -37.59 -11.88 -50.09
C ALA A 80 -37.93 -10.86 -48.98
N LEU A 81 -37.72 -9.57 -49.22
CA LEU A 81 -38.12 -8.52 -48.28
C LEU A 81 -39.65 -8.49 -48.08
N GLN A 82 -40.43 -8.66 -49.14
CA GLN A 82 -41.89 -8.71 -49.07
C GLN A 82 -42.39 -9.97 -48.35
N LEU A 83 -41.75 -11.13 -48.57
CA LEU A 83 -41.99 -12.34 -47.78
C LEU A 83 -41.71 -12.13 -46.29
N GLN A 84 -40.68 -11.35 -45.97
CA GLN A 84 -40.36 -11.01 -44.58
C GLN A 84 -41.42 -10.10 -43.95
N GLN A 85 -41.86 -9.08 -44.68
CA GLN A 85 -42.90 -8.15 -44.22
C GLN A 85 -44.28 -8.80 -44.04
N GLY A 86 -44.59 -9.79 -44.88
CA GLY A 86 -45.83 -10.59 -44.79
C GLY A 86 -45.75 -11.79 -43.84
N ASP A 87 -44.66 -11.96 -43.10
CA ASP A 87 -44.39 -13.11 -42.21
C ASP A 87 -44.46 -14.49 -42.89
N HIS A 88 -44.30 -14.54 -44.21
CA HIS A 88 -44.24 -15.76 -45.01
C HIS A 88 -42.82 -16.35 -45.10
N HIS A 89 -41.80 -15.58 -44.72
CA HIS A 89 -40.39 -15.99 -44.78
C HIS A 89 -39.98 -17.06 -43.76
N ALA A 90 -40.77 -17.33 -42.72
CA ALA A 90 -40.40 -18.21 -41.62
C ALA A 90 -40.62 -19.71 -41.89
N ALA A 91 -41.43 -20.07 -42.88
CA ALA A 91 -41.75 -21.46 -43.23
C ALA A 91 -41.31 -21.80 -44.65
N ALA A 92 -40.96 -23.06 -44.89
CA ALA A 92 -40.73 -23.55 -46.25
C ALA A 92 -42.07 -23.64 -46.97
N GLY A 93 -42.15 -23.14 -48.21
CA GLY A 93 -43.41 -23.13 -48.94
C GLY A 93 -43.35 -22.54 -50.33
N VAL A 94 -44.34 -22.91 -51.15
CA VAL A 94 -44.52 -22.34 -52.48
C VAL A 94 -44.91 -20.87 -52.33
N VAL A 95 -44.22 -20.01 -53.06
CA VAL A 95 -44.45 -18.57 -53.02
C VAL A 95 -45.70 -18.24 -53.84
N SER A 96 -46.66 -17.54 -53.22
CA SER A 96 -47.82 -17.01 -53.94
C SER A 96 -47.51 -15.64 -54.56
N ALA A 97 -47.93 -15.44 -55.81
CA ALA A 97 -47.83 -14.15 -56.49
C ALA A 97 -48.64 -13.04 -55.79
N GLU A 98 -49.64 -13.40 -54.98
CA GLU A 98 -50.45 -12.44 -54.21
C GLU A 98 -49.65 -11.79 -53.07
N TRP A 99 -48.60 -12.44 -52.59
CA TRP A 99 -47.72 -11.91 -51.54
C TRP A 99 -46.77 -10.82 -52.04
N LEU A 100 -46.73 -10.61 -53.35
CA LEU A 100 -45.82 -9.70 -54.00
C LEU A 100 -46.53 -8.47 -54.57
N ASP A 101 -45.82 -7.35 -54.66
CA ASP A 101 -46.33 -6.14 -55.33
C ASP A 101 -46.42 -6.32 -56.85
N ALA A 102 -47.13 -5.41 -57.52
CA ALA A 102 -47.35 -5.47 -58.97
C ALA A 102 -46.03 -5.51 -59.75
N ALA A 103 -45.05 -4.69 -59.36
CA ALA A 103 -43.75 -4.64 -60.01
C ALA A 103 -42.96 -5.95 -59.87
N SER A 104 -42.96 -6.58 -58.69
CA SER A 104 -42.27 -7.87 -58.50
C SER A 104 -42.99 -9.02 -59.21
N ARG A 105 -44.32 -8.96 -59.37
CA ARG A 105 -45.06 -9.93 -60.18
C ARG A 105 -44.68 -9.84 -61.66
N ASP A 106 -44.59 -8.63 -62.20
CA ASP A 106 -44.20 -8.41 -63.60
C ASP A 106 -42.76 -8.90 -63.83
N ASP A 107 -41.84 -8.57 -62.92
CA ASP A 107 -40.45 -9.03 -62.98
C ASP A 107 -40.34 -10.56 -62.82
N TRP A 108 -41.16 -11.19 -61.97
CA TRP A 108 -41.22 -12.65 -61.87
C TRP A 108 -41.57 -13.26 -63.23
N GLN A 109 -42.67 -12.82 -63.85
CA GLN A 109 -43.13 -13.35 -65.14
C GLN A 109 -42.08 -13.18 -66.25
N ALA A 110 -41.32 -12.08 -66.22
CA ALA A 110 -40.31 -11.80 -67.22
C ALA A 110 -38.97 -12.54 -66.98
N LEU A 111 -38.56 -12.70 -65.72
CA LEU A 111 -37.18 -13.08 -65.36
C LEU A 111 -37.05 -14.45 -64.71
N SER A 112 -38.14 -15.03 -64.21
CA SER A 112 -38.14 -16.27 -63.42
C SER A 112 -39.03 -17.37 -64.04
N ALA A 113 -39.03 -18.56 -63.43
CA ALA A 113 -39.88 -19.68 -63.81
C ALA A 113 -41.26 -19.54 -63.13
N ALA A 114 -42.28 -20.24 -63.64
CA ALA A 114 -43.66 -20.05 -63.18
C ALA A 114 -43.89 -20.29 -61.69
N GLU A 115 -43.20 -21.27 -61.10
CA GLU A 115 -43.35 -21.68 -59.71
C GLU A 115 -42.08 -21.42 -58.92
N ALA A 116 -42.22 -20.94 -57.67
CA ALA A 116 -41.11 -20.70 -56.77
C ALA A 116 -41.34 -21.32 -55.39
N LEU A 117 -40.29 -21.90 -54.83
CA LEU A 117 -40.24 -22.47 -53.49
C LEU A 117 -39.25 -21.66 -52.66
N TRP A 118 -39.72 -21.14 -51.53
CA TRP A 118 -38.89 -20.51 -50.52
C TRP A 118 -38.49 -21.53 -49.46
N LEU A 119 -37.19 -21.60 -49.16
CA LEU A 119 -36.65 -22.42 -48.08
C LEU A 119 -35.90 -21.53 -47.08
N PRO A 120 -36.40 -21.34 -45.85
CA PRO A 120 -35.74 -20.49 -44.86
C PRO A 120 -34.47 -21.13 -44.29
N LEU A 121 -33.41 -20.34 -44.16
CA LEU A 121 -32.22 -20.72 -43.41
C LEU A 121 -32.29 -20.14 -41.99
N LYS A 122 -32.31 -21.02 -40.99
CA LYS A 122 -32.60 -20.67 -39.59
C LYS A 122 -31.37 -20.82 -38.68
N GLY A 123 -31.20 -19.83 -37.81
CA GLY A 123 -30.23 -19.81 -36.73
C GLY A 123 -30.55 -20.82 -35.64
N ARG A 124 -29.62 -21.02 -34.70
CA ARG A 124 -29.84 -21.87 -33.51
C ARG A 124 -30.91 -21.32 -32.57
N ASP A 125 -31.14 -20.01 -32.64
CA ASP A 125 -32.17 -19.27 -31.93
C ASP A 125 -33.54 -19.30 -32.64
N GLY A 126 -33.63 -19.98 -33.80
CA GLY A 126 -34.85 -20.06 -34.62
C GLY A 126 -35.06 -18.86 -35.53
N GLY A 127 -34.21 -17.83 -35.47
CA GLY A 127 -34.29 -16.65 -36.34
C GLY A 127 -33.88 -16.96 -37.77
N VAL A 128 -34.61 -16.43 -38.76
CA VAL A 128 -34.26 -16.59 -40.18
C VAL A 128 -33.14 -15.61 -40.53
N PHE A 129 -31.95 -16.11 -40.89
CA PHE A 129 -30.82 -15.26 -41.29
C PHE A 129 -30.64 -15.20 -42.82
N GLY A 130 -31.34 -16.06 -43.56
CA GLY A 130 -31.28 -16.15 -45.00
C GLY A 130 -32.34 -17.10 -45.55
N GLY A 131 -32.26 -17.40 -46.84
CA GLY A 131 -33.12 -18.38 -47.48
C GLY A 131 -32.71 -18.71 -48.90
N VAL A 132 -33.27 -19.78 -49.43
CA VAL A 132 -33.02 -20.27 -50.78
C VAL A 132 -34.31 -20.15 -51.58
N TRP A 133 -34.22 -19.43 -52.69
CA TRP A 133 -35.29 -19.31 -53.67
C TRP A 133 -35.04 -20.31 -54.80
N LEU A 134 -35.89 -21.33 -54.92
CA LEU A 134 -35.84 -22.33 -55.99
C LEU A 134 -36.98 -22.09 -56.98
N ALA A 135 -36.68 -21.92 -58.26
CA ALA A 135 -37.71 -21.68 -59.28
C ALA A 135 -37.70 -22.77 -60.36
N ARG A 136 -38.90 -23.20 -60.78
CA ARG A 136 -39.09 -24.15 -61.89
C ARG A 136 -40.44 -23.98 -62.55
N ASP A 137 -40.65 -24.61 -63.72
CA ASP A 137 -41.90 -24.46 -64.50
C ASP A 137 -43.00 -25.47 -64.11
N ARG A 138 -42.73 -26.40 -63.18
CA ARG A 138 -43.68 -27.42 -62.70
C ARG A 138 -44.07 -27.18 -61.24
N PRO A 139 -45.33 -27.46 -60.86
CA PRO A 139 -45.80 -27.27 -59.48
C PRO A 139 -45.00 -28.13 -58.51
N TRP A 140 -44.75 -27.60 -57.32
CA TRP A 140 -44.03 -28.29 -56.24
C TRP A 140 -44.93 -29.32 -55.54
N GLN A 141 -44.40 -30.52 -55.34
CA GLN A 141 -45.09 -31.57 -54.60
C GLN A 141 -44.82 -31.42 -53.09
N PRO A 142 -45.76 -31.79 -52.21
CA PRO A 142 -45.57 -31.71 -50.76
C PRO A 142 -44.31 -32.45 -50.25
N ALA A 143 -43.97 -33.58 -50.88
CA ALA A 143 -42.76 -34.34 -50.55
C ALA A 143 -41.47 -33.58 -50.90
N GLU A 144 -41.45 -32.79 -51.97
CA GLU A 144 -40.30 -31.99 -52.36
C GLU A 144 -40.11 -30.79 -51.43
N CYS A 145 -41.21 -30.17 -50.98
CA CYS A 145 -41.17 -29.12 -49.97
C CYS A 145 -40.55 -29.63 -48.66
N LEU A 146 -40.95 -30.83 -48.22
CA LEU A 146 -40.41 -31.46 -47.01
C LEU A 146 -38.91 -31.79 -47.16
N LEU A 147 -38.49 -32.33 -48.31
CA LEU A 147 -37.08 -32.61 -48.60
C LEU A 147 -36.26 -31.31 -48.65
N GLY A 148 -36.79 -30.27 -49.28
CA GLY A 148 -36.17 -28.95 -49.32
C GLY A 148 -35.99 -28.35 -47.93
N GLU A 149 -36.99 -28.45 -47.05
CA GLU A 149 -36.91 -27.99 -45.67
C GLU A 149 -35.80 -28.71 -44.88
N GLN A 150 -35.67 -30.04 -45.04
CA GLN A 150 -34.60 -30.80 -44.39
C GLN A 150 -33.21 -30.40 -44.91
N LEU A 151 -33.04 -30.23 -46.22
CA LEU A 151 -31.78 -29.74 -46.79
C LEU A 151 -31.45 -28.33 -46.33
N ALA A 152 -32.44 -27.44 -46.24
CA ALA A 152 -32.26 -26.09 -45.72
C ALA A 152 -31.76 -26.10 -44.26
N GLY A 153 -32.20 -27.06 -43.45
CA GLY A 153 -31.65 -27.31 -42.12
C GLY A 153 -30.16 -27.67 -42.15
N ALA A 154 -29.76 -28.60 -43.02
CA ALA A 154 -28.36 -29.01 -43.20
C ALA A 154 -27.49 -27.84 -43.70
N TRP A 155 -27.96 -27.08 -44.68
CA TRP A 155 -27.28 -25.88 -45.20
C TRP A 155 -27.14 -24.80 -44.14
N SER A 156 -28.18 -24.56 -43.34
CA SER A 156 -28.14 -23.58 -42.24
C SER A 156 -27.05 -23.93 -41.22
N HIS A 157 -26.98 -25.20 -40.84
CA HIS A 157 -25.97 -25.66 -39.87
C HIS A 157 -24.55 -25.54 -40.42
N ALA A 158 -24.33 -25.92 -41.69
CA ALA A 158 -23.04 -25.78 -42.35
C ALA A 158 -22.62 -24.31 -42.50
N TRP A 159 -23.55 -23.42 -42.86
CA TRP A 159 -23.29 -21.99 -43.01
C TRP A 159 -22.80 -21.35 -41.70
N LEU A 160 -23.50 -21.60 -40.59
CA LEU A 160 -23.15 -21.05 -39.27
C LEU A 160 -21.84 -21.62 -38.71
N ALA A 161 -21.41 -22.79 -39.17
CA ALA A 161 -20.12 -23.37 -38.80
C ALA A 161 -18.95 -22.70 -39.56
N LEU A 162 -19.19 -22.26 -40.80
CA LEU A 162 -18.21 -21.64 -41.68
C LEU A 162 -18.12 -20.12 -41.51
N GLU A 163 -19.19 -19.48 -41.00
CA GLU A 163 -19.20 -18.05 -40.77
C GLU A 163 -18.30 -17.72 -39.56
N PRO A 164 -17.30 -16.83 -39.71
CA PRO A 164 -16.39 -16.50 -38.63
C PRO A 164 -17.19 -15.90 -37.49
N ARG A 165 -17.28 -16.62 -36.37
CA ARG A 165 -17.81 -16.06 -35.12
C ARG A 165 -17.08 -14.75 -34.89
N LYS A 166 -17.83 -13.67 -34.74
CA LYS A 166 -17.30 -12.34 -34.41
C LYS A 166 -16.72 -12.40 -32.99
N ILE A 167 -15.54 -12.99 -32.84
CA ILE A 167 -14.80 -13.02 -31.58
C ILE A 167 -14.42 -11.57 -31.32
N TRP A 168 -15.14 -10.96 -30.39
CA TRP A 168 -14.95 -9.60 -29.94
C TRP A 168 -13.53 -9.48 -29.36
N GLN A 169 -12.55 -9.02 -30.15
CA GLN A 169 -11.18 -8.83 -29.67
C GLN A 169 -10.99 -7.37 -29.19
N PRO A 170 -10.87 -7.10 -27.88
CA PRO A 170 -10.79 -5.75 -27.35
C PRO A 170 -9.35 -5.23 -27.37
N GLN A 171 -8.76 -5.08 -28.54
CA GLN A 171 -7.36 -4.62 -28.70
C GLN A 171 -7.15 -3.18 -28.18
N ARG A 172 -8.19 -2.35 -28.18
CA ARG A 172 -8.17 -0.99 -27.61
C ARG A 172 -8.15 -0.97 -26.08
N LEU A 173 -8.73 -1.97 -25.41
CA LEU A 173 -8.72 -2.05 -23.94
C LEU A 173 -7.34 -2.47 -23.42
N ARG A 174 -6.64 -3.36 -24.14
CA ARG A 174 -5.25 -3.76 -23.82
C ARG A 174 -4.26 -2.60 -23.89
N ARG A 175 -4.34 -1.74 -24.91
CA ARG A 175 -3.44 -0.56 -25.02
C ARG A 175 -3.65 0.43 -23.88
N LYS A 176 -4.92 0.72 -23.52
CA LYS A 176 -5.24 1.58 -22.38
C LYS A 176 -4.74 0.99 -21.05
N ALA A 177 -4.87 -0.32 -20.87
CA ALA A 177 -4.34 -1.01 -19.68
C ALA A 177 -2.82 -0.92 -19.59
N ILE A 178 -2.09 -1.13 -20.71
CA ILE A 178 -0.63 -1.00 -20.73
C ILE A 178 -0.20 0.43 -20.40
N VAL A 179 -0.82 1.45 -21.00
CA VAL A 179 -0.51 2.86 -20.69
C VAL A 179 -0.80 3.19 -19.24
N ALA A 180 -1.90 2.69 -18.67
CA ALA A 180 -2.23 2.87 -17.26
C ALA A 180 -1.19 2.21 -16.34
N VAL A 181 -0.73 1.00 -16.67
CA VAL A 181 0.32 0.30 -15.92
C VAL A 181 1.65 1.04 -16.00
N VAL A 182 2.04 1.55 -17.17
CA VAL A 182 3.26 2.34 -17.33
C VAL A 182 3.19 3.65 -16.56
N LEU A 183 2.07 4.38 -16.63
CA LEU A 183 1.87 5.60 -15.85
C LEU A 183 1.90 5.33 -14.34
N ALA A 184 1.28 4.23 -13.89
CA ALA A 184 1.35 3.81 -12.49
C ALA A 184 2.80 3.49 -12.08
N ALA A 185 3.54 2.71 -12.87
CA ALA A 185 4.95 2.40 -12.60
C ALA A 185 5.82 3.67 -12.55
N LEU A 186 5.56 4.64 -13.44
CA LEU A 186 6.28 5.91 -13.45
C LEU A 186 5.95 6.77 -12.22
N ALA A 187 4.69 6.76 -11.77
CA ALA A 187 4.28 7.41 -10.54
C ALA A 187 4.96 6.80 -9.29
N LEU A 188 5.19 5.48 -9.26
CA LEU A 188 5.93 4.84 -8.17
C LEU A 188 7.40 5.28 -8.09
N LEU A 189 8.00 5.77 -9.19
CA LEU A 189 9.37 6.29 -9.22
C LEU A 189 9.47 7.75 -8.75
N PHE A 190 8.34 8.44 -8.51
CA PHE A 190 8.35 9.83 -8.10
C PHE A 190 8.99 9.99 -6.70
N PRO A 191 9.98 10.89 -6.53
CA PRO A 191 10.69 11.04 -5.26
C PRO A 191 9.85 11.80 -4.23
N VAL A 192 9.52 11.14 -3.13
CA VAL A 192 8.78 11.71 -2.00
C VAL A 192 9.65 11.77 -0.75
N ARG A 193 9.48 12.81 0.07
CA ARG A 193 10.19 12.93 1.35
C ARG A 193 9.61 11.93 2.34
N GLN A 194 10.44 11.06 2.89
CA GLN A 194 10.03 10.17 3.95
C GLN A 194 9.87 10.96 5.26
N THR A 195 8.80 10.72 6.00
CA THR A 195 8.60 11.31 7.32
C THR A 195 8.21 10.24 8.32
N VAL A 196 8.70 10.36 9.54
CA VAL A 196 8.36 9.47 10.64
C VAL A 196 7.79 10.28 11.79
N LEU A 197 6.79 9.71 12.45
CA LEU A 197 6.15 10.27 13.63
C LEU A 197 6.61 9.48 14.85
N ALA A 198 7.03 10.18 15.89
CA ALA A 198 7.50 9.58 17.12
C ALA A 198 7.11 10.44 18.32
N PRO A 199 6.81 9.84 19.49
CA PRO A 199 6.59 10.59 20.72
C PRO A 199 7.85 11.39 21.08
N ALA A 200 7.64 12.59 21.59
CA ALA A 200 8.71 13.51 21.93
C ALA A 200 8.41 14.31 23.19
N GLU A 201 9.47 14.69 23.90
CA GLU A 201 9.44 15.45 25.13
C GLU A 201 10.50 16.55 25.09
N VAL A 202 10.11 17.74 25.56
CA VAL A 202 11.01 18.88 25.69
C VAL A 202 11.83 18.70 26.96
N VAL A 203 13.12 18.41 26.79
CA VAL A 203 14.08 18.19 27.87
C VAL A 203 15.06 19.36 27.96
N PRO A 204 15.72 19.60 29.08
CA PRO A 204 16.74 20.63 29.15
C PRO A 204 17.99 20.27 28.35
N LEU A 205 18.58 21.27 27.68
CA LEU A 205 19.84 21.10 26.99
C LEU A 205 20.98 21.08 28.02
N GLY A 206 21.76 20.00 28.06
CA GLY A 206 22.95 19.89 28.91
C GLY A 206 22.67 19.99 30.41
N GLY A 207 21.58 19.40 30.89
CA GLY A 207 21.30 19.31 32.33
C GLY A 207 22.41 18.56 33.08
N ARG A 208 22.81 19.09 34.24
CA ARG A 208 23.84 18.48 35.09
C ARG A 208 23.15 17.73 36.22
N VAL A 209 23.41 16.43 36.28
CA VAL A 209 22.90 15.58 37.36
C VAL A 209 23.64 15.91 38.64
N VAL A 210 22.88 16.26 39.68
CA VAL A 210 23.39 16.39 41.06
C VAL A 210 23.17 15.07 41.77
N THR A 211 24.26 14.49 42.26
CA THR A 211 24.27 13.22 42.97
C THR A 211 24.50 13.40 44.46
N ALA A 212 24.16 12.39 45.26
CA ALA A 212 24.48 12.34 46.68
C ALA A 212 26.01 12.31 46.88
N PRO A 213 26.60 13.24 47.65
CA PRO A 213 28.04 13.31 47.87
C PRO A 213 28.55 12.32 48.95
N LEU A 214 27.65 11.80 49.78
CA LEU A 214 27.93 10.87 50.86
C LEU A 214 26.71 9.98 51.14
N ASP A 215 26.95 8.86 51.82
CA ASP A 215 25.91 7.96 52.28
C ASP A 215 25.16 8.57 53.48
N GLY A 216 23.84 8.64 53.41
CA GLY A 216 23.05 9.23 54.48
C GLY A 216 21.56 9.34 54.16
N VAL A 217 20.83 9.92 55.10
CA VAL A 217 19.39 10.20 54.96
C VAL A 217 19.20 11.67 54.65
N ILE A 218 18.32 11.99 53.71
CA ILE A 218 17.93 13.39 53.46
C ILE A 218 17.06 13.86 54.62
N ALA A 219 17.51 14.91 55.31
CA ALA A 219 16.72 15.59 56.32
C ALA A 219 15.66 16.48 55.67
N GLU A 220 16.04 17.29 54.67
CA GLU A 220 15.13 18.25 54.05
C GLU A 220 15.61 18.73 52.68
N PHE A 221 14.66 19.00 51.77
CA PHE A 221 14.89 19.71 50.52
C PHE A 221 14.65 21.21 50.71
N MET A 222 15.63 22.04 50.37
CA MET A 222 15.55 23.50 50.48
C MET A 222 14.91 24.16 49.25
N VAL A 223 14.71 23.38 48.18
CA VAL A 223 14.17 23.85 46.89
C VAL A 223 12.98 23.01 46.47
N LYS A 224 12.04 23.64 45.78
CA LYS A 224 10.86 22.99 45.19
C LYS A 224 11.14 22.53 43.76
N PRO A 225 10.41 21.52 43.25
CA PRO A 225 10.47 21.14 41.84
C PRO A 225 10.22 22.34 40.92
N ASN A 226 11.00 22.46 39.85
CA ASN A 226 10.96 23.54 38.86
C ASN A 226 11.26 24.94 39.41
N GLN A 227 11.83 25.04 40.61
CA GLN A 227 12.26 26.32 41.18
C GLN A 227 13.58 26.78 40.55
N PRO A 228 13.71 28.06 40.18
CA PRO A 228 15.00 28.63 39.78
C PRO A 228 15.96 28.69 40.97
N VAL A 229 17.19 28.25 40.76
CA VAL A 229 18.27 28.21 41.73
C VAL A 229 19.47 28.98 41.21
N LYS A 230 20.19 29.64 42.12
CA LYS A 230 21.45 30.31 41.82
C LYS A 230 22.63 29.42 42.18
N LYS A 231 23.79 29.68 41.57
CA LYS A 231 25.06 29.09 41.96
C LYS A 231 25.30 29.26 43.46
N ASP A 232 25.81 28.20 44.08
CA ASP A 232 26.11 28.04 45.51
C ASP A 232 24.89 28.07 46.44
N GLN A 233 23.67 28.07 45.90
CA GLN A 233 22.44 27.94 46.69
C GLN A 233 22.30 26.52 47.25
N LEU A 234 21.92 26.41 48.52
CA LEU A 234 21.65 25.13 49.17
C LEU A 234 20.42 24.46 48.54
N LEU A 235 20.59 23.21 48.10
CA LEU A 235 19.56 22.40 47.44
C LEU A 235 18.98 21.37 48.39
N VAL A 236 19.84 20.60 49.04
CA VAL A 236 19.48 19.47 49.90
C VAL A 236 20.36 19.46 51.13
N ARG A 237 19.77 19.14 52.28
CA ARG A 237 20.48 18.92 53.53
C ARG A 237 20.31 17.47 53.97
N PHE A 238 21.43 16.78 54.14
CA PHE A 238 21.47 15.46 54.78
C PHE A 238 21.37 15.61 56.30
N ASP A 239 20.92 14.55 56.98
CA ASP A 239 21.05 14.46 58.43
C ASP A 239 22.54 14.49 58.80
N ASN A 240 22.95 15.62 59.37
CA ASN A 240 24.34 15.91 59.70
C ASN A 240 24.64 15.76 61.19
N THR A 241 23.74 15.14 61.96
CA THR A 241 23.87 15.02 63.42
C THR A 241 25.18 14.31 63.81
N VAL A 242 25.53 13.24 63.09
CA VAL A 242 26.76 12.46 63.32
C VAL A 242 28.00 13.25 62.87
N GLN A 243 27.98 13.85 61.69
CA GLN A 243 29.10 14.60 61.12
C GLN A 243 29.41 15.84 61.98
N LYS A 244 28.38 16.52 62.47
CA LYS A 244 28.52 17.67 63.38
C LYS A 244 29.13 17.25 64.71
N ALA A 245 28.63 16.17 65.31
CA ALA A 245 29.21 15.63 66.55
C ALA A 245 30.68 15.24 66.38
N GLN A 246 31.06 14.63 65.24
CA GLN A 246 32.44 14.27 64.93
C GLN A 246 33.34 15.52 64.78
N ALA A 247 32.87 16.56 64.08
CA ALA A 247 33.59 17.81 63.95
C ALA A 247 33.79 18.50 65.32
N ASP A 248 32.76 18.51 66.17
CA ASP A 248 32.84 19.08 67.52
C ASP A 248 33.82 18.31 68.41
N VAL A 249 33.83 16.98 68.34
CA VAL A 249 34.79 16.13 69.07
C VAL A 249 36.22 16.36 68.58
N ALA A 250 36.44 16.39 67.26
CA ALA A 250 37.75 16.65 66.68
C ALA A 250 38.28 18.06 67.03
N ALA A 251 37.40 19.06 67.08
CA ALA A 251 37.75 20.42 67.47
C ALA A 251 38.24 20.49 68.92
N ARG A 252 37.55 19.80 69.84
CA ARG A 252 37.97 19.69 71.24
C ARG A 252 39.29 18.94 71.38
N ALA A 253 39.47 17.84 70.64
CA ALA A 253 40.70 17.06 70.66
C ALA A 253 41.92 17.87 70.16
N LEU A 254 41.74 18.69 69.12
CA LEU A 254 42.76 19.63 68.67
C LEU A 254 43.09 20.66 69.76
N GLY A 255 42.08 21.24 70.42
CA GLY A 255 42.29 22.19 71.51
C GLY A 255 43.10 21.60 72.69
N VAL A 256 42.87 20.33 73.03
CA VAL A 256 43.68 19.62 74.05
C VAL A 256 45.12 19.47 73.58
N ALA A 257 45.35 19.00 72.35
CA ALA A 257 46.70 18.83 71.80
C ALA A 257 47.46 20.15 71.69
N GLU A 258 46.79 21.25 71.32
CA GLU A 258 47.38 22.59 71.25
C GLU A 258 47.78 23.10 72.65
N ALA A 259 46.96 22.85 73.67
CA ALA A 259 47.28 23.18 75.06
C ALA A 259 48.45 22.34 75.62
N GLU A 260 48.53 21.06 75.27
CA GLU A 260 49.66 20.19 75.62
C GLU A 260 50.96 20.64 74.95
N LEU A 261 50.92 20.99 73.66
CA LEU A 261 52.06 21.55 72.94
C LEU A 261 52.51 22.88 73.57
N HIS A 262 51.58 23.76 73.94
CA HIS A 262 51.91 25.02 74.60
C HIS A 262 52.59 24.79 75.94
N THR A 263 52.02 23.94 76.79
CA THR A 263 52.60 23.57 78.09
C THR A 263 53.96 22.86 77.93
N GLY A 264 54.08 21.97 76.94
CA GLY A 264 55.31 21.29 76.59
C GLY A 264 56.40 22.25 76.14
N SER A 265 56.05 23.24 75.30
CA SER A 265 56.99 24.28 74.83
C SER A 265 57.58 25.08 75.98
N GLN A 266 56.75 25.46 76.96
CA GLN A 266 57.20 26.18 78.16
C GLN A 266 58.20 25.34 78.99
N ARG A 267 57.96 24.03 79.13
CA ARG A 267 58.86 23.13 79.87
C ARG A 267 60.17 22.86 79.13
N ALA A 268 60.13 22.73 77.81
CA ALA A 268 61.31 22.45 77.00
C ALA A 268 62.32 23.62 76.91
N PHE A 269 61.92 24.83 77.31
CA PHE A 269 62.88 25.93 77.56
C PHE A 269 63.78 25.69 78.78
N GLN A 270 63.37 24.83 79.73
CA GLN A 270 64.08 24.60 81.00
C GLN A 270 64.94 23.32 80.97
N ASP A 271 64.71 22.40 80.03
CA ASP A 271 65.35 21.08 79.98
C ASP A 271 65.66 20.64 78.53
N ALA A 272 66.91 20.26 78.27
CA ALA A 272 67.40 19.92 76.93
C ALA A 272 66.87 18.58 76.41
N GLU A 273 66.49 17.64 77.28
CA GLU A 273 65.92 16.34 76.91
C GLU A 273 64.48 16.47 76.37
N SER A 274 63.78 17.51 76.81
CA SER A 274 62.39 17.82 76.46
C SER A 274 62.18 18.31 75.02
N LYS A 275 63.25 18.60 74.25
CA LYS A 275 63.16 19.00 72.82
C LYS A 275 62.56 17.93 71.92
N SER A 276 62.91 16.66 72.12
CA SER A 276 62.40 15.54 71.29
C SER A 276 60.89 15.31 71.47
N ARG A 277 60.35 15.62 72.66
CA ARG A 277 58.91 15.54 72.95
C ARG A 277 58.13 16.67 72.28
N LEU A 278 58.76 17.82 72.01
CA LEU A 278 58.11 18.91 71.28
C LEU A 278 57.79 18.51 69.84
N ASP A 279 58.72 17.84 69.17
CA ASP A 279 58.51 17.37 67.79
C ASP A 279 57.35 16.37 67.72
N LEU A 280 57.26 15.47 68.71
CA LEU A 280 56.14 14.52 68.83
C LEU A 280 54.81 15.25 69.09
N LEU A 281 54.76 16.20 70.03
CA LEU A 281 53.56 16.99 70.32
C LEU A 281 53.12 17.83 69.11
N ALA A 282 54.08 18.42 68.38
CA ALA A 282 53.81 19.15 67.16
C ALA A 282 53.23 18.24 66.07
N ALA A 283 53.76 17.02 65.92
CA ALA A 283 53.20 16.00 65.03
C ALA A 283 51.77 15.59 65.45
N THR A 284 51.50 15.45 66.76
CA THR A 284 50.15 15.17 67.27
C THR A 284 49.18 16.30 66.97
N VAL A 285 49.56 17.57 67.16
CA VAL A 285 48.74 18.73 66.79
C VAL A 285 48.46 18.73 65.28
N ALA A 286 49.47 18.47 64.46
CA ALA A 286 49.30 18.37 63.01
C ALA A 286 48.32 17.24 62.63
N GLN A 287 48.41 16.08 63.28
CA GLN A 287 47.46 14.97 63.10
C GLN A 287 46.04 15.38 63.49
N LYS A 288 45.83 15.98 64.67
CA LYS A 288 44.49 16.41 65.12
C LYS A 288 43.90 17.52 64.27
N ARG A 289 44.74 18.41 63.73
CA ARG A 289 44.30 19.42 62.77
C ARG A 289 43.83 18.79 61.46
N ALA A 290 44.52 17.76 60.97
CA ALA A 290 44.09 17.00 59.80
C ALA A 290 42.78 16.23 60.05
N GLU A 291 42.61 15.63 61.23
CA GLU A 291 41.36 14.97 61.63
C GLU A 291 40.17 15.95 61.69
N LEU A 292 40.37 17.16 62.24
CA LEU A 292 39.34 18.21 62.25
C LEU A 292 39.00 18.68 60.83
N ALA A 293 40.01 18.93 59.99
CA ALA A 293 39.79 19.34 58.61
C ALA A 293 38.99 18.29 57.82
N TYR A 294 39.27 17.00 58.03
CA TYR A 294 38.51 15.91 57.44
C TYR A 294 37.05 15.86 57.94
N ALA A 295 36.84 16.00 59.25
CA ALA A 295 35.48 16.03 59.81
C ALA A 295 34.67 17.25 59.32
N GLN A 296 35.33 18.40 59.14
CA GLN A 296 34.72 19.60 58.56
C GLN A 296 34.38 19.43 57.08
N ASP A 297 35.23 18.76 56.29
CA ASP A 297 34.94 18.44 54.89
C ASP A 297 33.73 17.50 54.78
N LEU A 298 33.65 16.45 55.60
CA LEU A 298 32.48 15.58 55.67
C LEU A 298 31.20 16.34 56.06
N LEU A 299 31.31 17.28 57.00
CA LEU A 299 30.18 18.13 57.39
C LEU A 299 29.75 19.05 56.24
N GLN A 300 30.69 19.65 55.49
CA GLN A 300 30.36 20.48 54.32
C GLN A 300 29.70 19.67 53.22
N ARG A 301 30.14 18.43 53.00
CA ARG A 301 29.51 17.51 52.06
C ARG A 301 28.09 17.08 52.46
N SER A 302 27.67 17.28 53.72
CA SER A 302 26.26 17.04 54.10
C SER A 302 25.29 18.09 53.53
N GLU A 303 25.82 19.21 53.03
CA GLU A 303 25.08 20.26 52.35
C GLU A 303 25.34 20.20 50.84
N VAL A 304 24.33 19.84 50.07
CA VAL A 304 24.43 19.83 48.60
C VAL A 304 24.04 21.20 48.06
N ARG A 305 24.95 21.84 47.33
CA ARG A 305 24.77 23.16 46.73
C ARG A 305 24.73 23.11 45.21
N ALA A 306 24.09 24.10 44.61
CA ALA A 306 24.03 24.25 43.16
C ALA A 306 25.37 24.68 42.57
N GLU A 307 25.92 23.90 41.63
CA GLU A 307 27.20 24.26 40.99
C GLU A 307 27.08 25.39 39.96
N ARG A 308 25.85 25.68 39.49
CA ARG A 308 25.52 26.73 38.53
C ARG A 308 24.09 27.24 38.73
N ASP A 309 23.79 28.36 38.09
CA ASP A 309 22.42 28.86 37.95
C ASP A 309 21.59 27.90 37.08
N GLY A 310 20.29 27.74 37.39
CA GLY A 310 19.39 26.90 36.62
C GLY A 310 18.02 26.70 37.28
N ILE A 311 17.29 25.69 36.86
CA ILE A 311 16.08 25.17 37.49
C ILE A 311 16.35 23.76 38.03
N ALA A 312 15.82 23.47 39.22
CA ALA A 312 15.93 22.14 39.82
C ALA A 312 14.80 21.22 39.29
N VAL A 313 15.16 20.22 38.50
CA VAL A 313 14.22 19.24 37.92
C VAL A 313 14.34 17.91 38.65
N PHE A 314 13.27 17.53 39.36
CA PHE A 314 13.14 16.24 40.05
C PHE A 314 11.65 15.91 40.25
N ALA A 315 11.33 14.63 40.44
CA ALA A 315 9.95 14.16 40.45
C ALA A 315 9.16 14.58 41.70
N ASP A 316 9.66 14.24 42.90
CA ASP A 316 9.03 14.59 44.18
C ASP A 316 10.08 14.55 45.32
N ALA A 317 10.15 15.60 46.12
CA ALA A 317 11.01 15.65 47.31
C ALA A 317 10.53 14.66 48.39
N ASP A 318 9.21 14.59 48.61
CA ASP A 318 8.60 13.81 49.69
C ASP A 318 8.86 12.30 49.57
N ARG A 319 9.10 11.82 48.34
CA ARG A 319 9.42 10.41 48.09
C ARG A 319 10.84 10.04 48.51
N MET A 320 11.74 11.01 48.66
CA MET A 320 13.16 10.82 48.96
C MET A 320 13.52 11.27 50.38
N THR A 321 12.79 12.24 50.95
CA THR A 321 12.95 12.65 52.35
C THR A 321 12.80 11.44 53.28
N GLY A 322 13.75 11.25 54.21
CA GLY A 322 13.74 10.12 55.15
C GLY A 322 14.20 8.77 54.58
N LYS A 323 14.51 8.66 53.28
CA LYS A 323 15.09 7.43 52.72
C LYS A 323 16.63 7.46 52.78
N PRO A 324 17.28 6.32 53.07
CA PRO A 324 18.72 6.20 52.96
C PRO A 324 19.15 6.20 51.48
N LEU A 325 20.12 7.04 51.14
CA LEU A 325 20.71 7.15 49.81
C LEU A 325 22.19 6.81 49.85
N ARG A 326 22.71 6.31 48.72
CA ARG A 326 24.13 6.01 48.56
C ARG A 326 24.85 7.09 47.78
N THR A 327 26.14 7.20 48.03
CA THR A 327 27.06 8.08 47.30
C THR A 327 26.95 7.79 45.80
N GLY A 328 26.75 8.85 45.01
CA GLY A 328 26.57 8.77 43.56
C GLY A 328 25.12 8.59 43.09
N GLU A 329 24.16 8.37 44.00
CA GLU A 329 22.74 8.28 43.64
C GLU A 329 22.20 9.63 43.16
N ARG A 330 21.37 9.63 42.11
CA ARG A 330 20.85 10.85 41.47
C ARG A 330 19.77 11.50 42.33
N LEU A 331 20.01 12.73 42.77
CA LEU A 331 19.06 13.53 43.54
C LEU A 331 18.15 14.36 42.63
N MET A 332 18.75 15.15 41.75
CA MET A 332 18.05 16.07 40.85
C MET A 332 18.90 16.42 39.64
N GLU A 333 18.34 17.15 38.69
CA GLU A 333 19.06 17.70 37.54
C GLU A 333 18.93 19.22 37.52
N LEU A 334 20.06 19.91 37.42
CA LEU A 334 20.10 21.36 37.22
C LEU A 334 20.19 21.68 35.75
N ALA A 335 19.21 22.43 35.27
CA ALA A 335 19.03 22.76 33.86
C ALA A 335 18.87 24.26 33.63
N ASP A 336 19.23 24.78 32.47
CA ASP A 336 18.88 26.16 32.11
C ASP A 336 17.48 26.17 31.47
N PRO A 337 16.49 26.92 32.01
CA PRO A 337 15.14 26.99 31.43
C PRO A 337 15.10 27.66 30.05
N ALA A 338 16.11 28.46 29.68
CA ALA A 338 16.19 29.10 28.38
C ALA A 338 16.75 28.17 27.30
N GLN A 339 17.44 27.10 27.69
CA GLN A 339 18.05 26.14 26.77
C GLN A 339 17.35 24.79 26.89
N SER A 340 16.47 24.51 25.92
CA SER A 340 15.81 23.20 25.81
C SER A 340 16.16 22.52 24.50
N GLU A 341 16.08 21.20 24.56
CA GLU A 341 16.27 20.29 23.46
C GLU A 341 15.05 19.39 23.35
N LEU A 342 14.77 18.91 22.15
CA LEU A 342 13.70 17.98 21.88
C LEU A 342 14.26 16.56 21.90
N LYS A 343 13.84 15.79 22.91
CA LYS A 343 14.11 14.35 22.98
C LYS A 343 12.99 13.62 22.26
N ILE A 344 13.33 12.81 21.27
CA ILE A 344 12.39 12.04 20.45
C ILE A 344 12.72 10.56 20.63
N GLU A 345 11.69 9.74 20.87
CA GLU A 345 11.83 8.30 21.05
C GLU A 345 11.25 7.59 19.83
N LEU A 346 12.13 7.20 18.91
CA LEU A 346 11.76 6.59 17.63
C LEU A 346 11.75 5.06 17.72
N ASP A 347 10.61 4.44 17.44
CA ASP A 347 10.50 2.98 17.39
C ASP A 347 11.46 2.35 16.37
N VAL A 348 12.07 1.23 16.74
CA VAL A 348 13.04 0.50 15.89
C VAL A 348 12.43 0.10 14.54
N GLY A 349 11.14 -0.24 14.50
CA GLY A 349 10.44 -0.61 13.26
C GLY A 349 10.24 0.56 12.30
N ASP A 350 10.22 1.79 12.82
CA ASP A 350 10.07 3.00 12.02
C ASP A 350 11.41 3.68 11.71
N ALA A 351 12.53 3.20 12.26
CA ALA A 351 13.88 3.74 12.06
C ALA A 351 14.28 3.87 10.57
N ILE A 352 14.71 5.06 10.18
CA ILE A 352 15.19 5.40 8.82
C ILE A 352 16.54 6.10 8.91
N GLU A 353 17.23 6.20 7.79
CA GLU A 353 18.38 7.08 7.67
C GLU A 353 17.92 8.54 7.62
N PHE A 354 18.53 9.36 8.46
CA PHE A 354 18.25 10.79 8.55
C PHE A 354 19.44 11.58 7.99
N PRO A 355 19.19 12.59 7.14
CA PRO A 355 20.25 13.50 6.73
C PRO A 355 20.75 14.31 7.93
N ALA A 356 21.99 14.78 7.86
CA ALA A 356 22.54 15.70 8.85
C ALA A 356 21.64 16.94 8.95
N GLN A 357 21.25 17.33 10.17
CA GLN A 357 20.32 18.44 10.42
C GLN A 357 18.92 18.27 9.80
N ALA A 358 18.40 17.05 9.78
CA ALA A 358 17.02 16.77 9.38
C ALA A 358 16.01 17.72 10.04
N ALA A 359 15.03 18.18 9.26
CA ALA A 359 13.97 19.04 9.74
C ALA A 359 13.00 18.27 10.64
N VAL A 360 12.79 18.76 11.85
CA VAL A 360 11.88 18.20 12.86
C VAL A 360 10.80 19.23 13.19
N ALA A 361 9.56 18.78 13.31
CA ALA A 361 8.47 19.61 13.82
C ALA A 361 7.81 18.93 15.01
N LEU A 362 7.76 19.61 16.16
CA LEU A 362 7.02 19.17 17.34
C LEU A 362 5.59 19.71 17.30
N PHE A 363 4.64 18.82 17.54
CA PHE A 363 3.24 19.13 17.77
C PHE A 363 2.90 18.77 19.23
N PRO A 364 2.77 19.75 20.14
CA PRO A 364 2.40 19.53 21.54
C PRO A 364 1.05 18.81 21.70
N ASP A 365 0.94 17.94 22.70
CA ASP A 365 -0.35 17.33 23.06
C ASP A 365 -1.34 18.36 23.61
N SER A 366 -0.82 19.42 24.27
CA SER A 366 -1.64 20.50 24.82
C SER A 366 -2.21 21.44 23.76
N ASP A 367 -1.54 21.56 22.61
CA ASP A 367 -1.96 22.42 21.50
C ASP A 367 -1.43 21.88 20.16
N PRO A 368 -2.19 20.97 19.53
CA PRO A 368 -1.77 20.32 18.28
C PRO A 368 -1.69 21.26 17.06
N LEU A 369 -2.27 22.47 17.14
CA LEU A 369 -2.26 23.44 16.04
C LEU A 369 -0.97 24.26 16.00
N THR A 370 -0.28 24.37 17.14
CA THR A 370 0.99 25.09 17.22
C THR A 370 2.16 24.16 16.90
N ARG A 371 2.95 24.52 15.87
CA ARG A 371 4.17 23.80 15.48
C ARG A 371 5.40 24.48 16.08
N TYR A 372 6.34 23.68 16.60
CA TYR A 372 7.68 24.15 16.97
C TYR A 372 8.71 23.48 16.07
N ASP A 373 9.47 24.29 15.33
CA ASP A 373 10.46 23.78 14.39
C ASP A 373 11.82 23.58 15.07
N ALA A 374 12.41 22.42 14.83
CA ALA A 374 13.69 21.99 15.37
C ALA A 374 14.55 21.31 14.28
N ARG A 375 15.83 21.17 14.56
CA ARG A 375 16.80 20.46 13.70
C ARG A 375 17.44 19.32 14.46
N LEU A 376 17.51 18.17 13.81
CA LEU A 376 18.13 16.98 14.37
C LEU A 376 19.64 17.22 14.57
N GLU A 377 20.14 17.09 15.80
CA GLU A 377 21.58 17.19 16.10
C GLU A 377 22.22 15.82 16.22
N ARG A 378 21.54 14.88 16.89
CA ARG A 378 22.13 13.59 17.22
C ARG A 378 21.11 12.46 17.17
N VAL A 379 21.58 11.30 16.71
CA VAL A 379 20.86 10.03 16.78
C VAL A 379 21.70 9.07 17.61
N ALA A 380 21.11 8.45 18.63
CA ALA A 380 21.79 7.44 19.43
C ALA A 380 22.05 6.18 18.59
N TYR A 381 23.24 5.58 18.75
CA TYR A 381 23.64 4.37 18.02
C TYR A 381 22.92 3.11 18.50
N GLU A 382 22.47 3.09 19.75
CA GLU A 382 21.80 1.94 20.36
C GLU A 382 20.36 2.27 20.73
N ALA A 383 19.48 1.30 20.53
CA ALA A 383 18.10 1.38 20.99
C ALA A 383 18.06 1.08 22.50
N ALA A 384 17.34 1.91 23.25
CA ALA A 384 17.13 1.73 24.67
C ALA A 384 15.69 1.26 24.95
N GLN A 385 15.48 0.60 26.09
CA GLN A 385 14.13 0.31 26.55
C GLN A 385 13.44 1.60 26.99
N THR A 386 12.31 1.89 26.35
CA THR A 386 11.41 2.98 26.74
C THR A 386 10.61 2.57 27.98
N PRO A 387 10.19 3.52 28.86
CA PRO A 387 9.33 3.20 30.02
C PRO A 387 8.03 2.45 29.67
N GLY A 388 7.58 2.53 28.42
CA GLY A 388 6.43 1.79 27.88
C GLY A 388 6.71 0.34 27.44
N GLY A 389 7.92 -0.18 27.62
CA GLY A 389 8.26 -1.59 27.33
C GLY A 389 8.69 -1.90 25.89
N GLY A 390 8.83 -0.88 25.04
CA GLY A 390 9.36 -1.01 23.67
C GLY A 390 10.84 -0.66 23.56
N LEU A 391 11.45 -0.98 22.42
CA LEU A 391 12.79 -0.51 22.05
C LEU A 391 12.66 0.72 21.15
N ALA A 392 13.34 1.80 21.51
CA ALA A 392 13.36 3.02 20.71
C ALA A 392 14.77 3.60 20.62
N TYR A 393 15.10 4.17 19.46
CA TYR A 393 16.26 5.03 19.29
C TYR A 393 15.96 6.41 19.85
N ARG A 394 16.90 6.94 20.63
CA ARG A 394 16.84 8.32 21.11
C ARG A 394 17.40 9.27 20.06
N LEU A 395 16.61 10.23 19.64
CA LEU A 395 17.04 11.33 18.78
C LEU A 395 16.97 12.62 19.59
N ASP A 396 18.01 13.45 19.50
CA ASP A 396 18.05 14.75 20.14
C ASP A 396 18.08 15.86 19.06
N ALA A 397 17.19 16.84 19.19
CA ALA A 397 17.00 17.91 18.22
C ALA A 397 16.94 19.29 18.88
N ARG A 398 17.62 20.28 18.30
CA ARG A 398 17.65 21.66 18.80
C ARG A 398 16.54 22.50 18.16
N PHE A 399 15.82 23.27 18.97
CA PHE A 399 14.82 24.23 18.47
C PHE A 399 15.48 25.35 17.65
N THR A 400 14.85 25.73 16.54
CA THR A 400 15.34 26.80 15.66
C THR A 400 14.91 28.18 16.16
N ASP A 401 13.69 28.26 16.70
CA ASP A 401 13.07 29.47 17.23
C ASP A 401 12.99 29.42 18.77
N ARG A 402 12.01 30.11 19.35
CA ARG A 402 11.78 30.13 20.80
C ARG A 402 11.45 28.72 21.31
N ALA A 403 12.37 28.21 22.14
CA ALA A 403 12.21 26.98 22.88
C ALA A 403 10.90 26.99 23.73
N PRO A 404 10.05 25.96 23.60
CA PRO A 404 8.93 25.76 24.49
C PRO A 404 9.40 25.40 25.92
N ARG A 405 8.50 25.49 26.89
CA ARG A 405 8.79 25.14 28.28
C ARG A 405 9.17 23.67 28.41
N ILE A 406 10.18 23.39 29.24
CA ILE A 406 10.61 22.04 29.58
C ILE A 406 9.44 21.25 30.20
N GLY A 407 9.38 19.95 29.89
CA GLY A 407 8.33 19.04 30.35
C GLY A 407 7.11 18.98 29.44
N LEU A 408 7.08 19.75 28.35
CA LEU A 408 6.04 19.63 27.33
C LEU A 408 6.22 18.33 26.54
N ARG A 409 5.12 17.61 26.31
CA ARG A 409 5.07 16.36 25.54
C ARG A 409 4.24 16.54 24.28
N GLY A 410 4.55 15.74 23.27
CA GLY A 410 3.89 15.81 21.98
C GLY A 410 4.36 14.74 21.01
N THR A 411 3.98 14.91 19.75
CA THR A 411 4.46 14.09 18.64
C THR A 411 5.42 14.88 17.78
N ALA A 412 6.63 14.36 17.56
CA ALA A 412 7.58 14.92 16.63
C ALA A 412 7.47 14.25 15.27
N ARG A 413 7.43 15.07 14.22
CA ARG A 413 7.55 14.66 12.82
C ARG A 413 8.97 14.92 12.36
N VAL A 414 9.73 13.86 12.13
CA VAL A 414 11.11 13.91 11.64
C VAL A 414 11.13 13.65 10.13
N SER A 415 11.76 14.54 9.37
CA SER A 415 11.87 14.41 7.91
C SER A 415 13.17 13.69 7.54
N GLY A 416 13.06 12.55 6.84
CA GLY A 416 14.18 11.81 6.28
C GLY A 416 14.54 12.24 4.86
N GLU A 417 15.30 11.37 4.19
CA GLU A 417 15.68 11.58 2.79
C GLU A 417 14.50 11.40 1.81
N LYS A 418 14.74 11.79 0.55
CA LYS A 418 13.79 11.55 -0.54
C LYS A 418 13.96 10.11 -1.03
N VAL A 419 12.89 9.33 -0.95
CA VAL A 419 12.83 7.95 -1.45
C VAL A 419 11.77 7.84 -2.55
N ALA A 420 11.90 6.85 -3.42
CA ALA A 420 10.87 6.59 -4.43
C ALA A 420 9.54 6.22 -3.76
N LEU A 421 8.42 6.73 -4.29
CA LEU A 421 7.08 6.50 -3.76
C LEU A 421 6.75 5.01 -3.57
N GLY A 422 7.21 4.15 -4.48
CA GLY A 422 7.06 2.70 -4.36
C GLY A 422 7.72 2.15 -3.09
N VAL A 423 8.96 2.56 -2.79
CA VAL A 423 9.65 2.16 -1.56
C VAL A 423 8.90 2.67 -0.34
N TYR A 424 8.43 3.92 -0.36
CA TYR A 424 7.65 4.51 0.72
C TYR A 424 6.36 3.72 1.03
N LEU A 425 5.57 3.37 0.00
CA LEU A 425 4.30 2.64 0.13
C LEU A 425 4.50 1.18 0.55
N PHE A 426 5.48 0.50 -0.05
CA PHE A 426 5.70 -0.92 0.20
C PHE A 426 6.62 -1.23 1.38
N ARG A 427 7.24 -0.23 2.03
CA ARG A 427 8.16 -0.45 3.16
C ARG A 427 7.56 -1.28 4.29
N ARG A 428 6.40 -0.86 4.83
CA ARG A 428 5.73 -1.57 5.95
C ARG A 428 5.25 -2.97 5.58
N PRO A 429 4.53 -3.19 4.46
CA PRO A 429 4.12 -4.54 4.09
C PRO A 429 5.30 -5.45 3.76
N LEU A 430 6.36 -4.95 3.09
CA LEU A 430 7.57 -5.73 2.84
C LEU A 430 8.29 -6.09 4.14
N ALA A 431 8.39 -5.17 5.11
CA ALA A 431 8.98 -5.45 6.41
C ALA A 431 8.18 -6.49 7.21
N ALA A 432 6.84 -6.42 7.15
CA ALA A 432 5.96 -7.42 7.76
C ALA A 432 6.12 -8.80 7.08
N LEU A 433 6.11 -8.83 5.74
CA LEU A 433 6.31 -10.04 4.95
C LEU A 433 7.68 -10.67 5.25
N ARG A 434 8.73 -9.84 5.35
CA ARG A 434 10.08 -10.24 5.72
C ARG A 434 10.09 -10.89 7.11
N LYS A 435 9.47 -10.25 8.09
CA LYS A 435 9.35 -10.78 9.47
C LYS A 435 8.60 -12.11 9.52
N THR A 436 7.58 -12.31 8.68
CA THR A 436 6.81 -13.57 8.63
C THR A 436 7.49 -14.67 7.83
N LEU A 437 8.23 -14.32 6.78
CA LEU A 437 8.93 -15.28 5.91
C LEU A 437 10.34 -15.62 6.41
N GLY A 438 10.88 -14.87 7.38
CA GLY A 438 12.18 -15.16 8.01
C GLY A 438 13.40 -14.91 7.10
N VAL A 439 13.25 -14.09 6.05
CA VAL A 439 14.35 -13.64 5.16
C VAL A 439 14.92 -12.31 5.61
#